data_AF-R6YIE1-F1
#
_entry.id   AF-R6YIE1-F1
#
_cell.length_a   1.000
_cell.length_b   1.000
_cell.length_c   1.000
_cell.angle_alpha   90.00
_cell.angle_beta   90.00
_cell.angle_gamma   90.00
#
_symmetry.space_group_name_H-M   'P 1'
#
loop_
_entity.id
_entity.type
_entity.pdbx_description
1 polymer ?
#
loop_
_entity_poly.entity_id
_entity_poly.type
_entity_poly.pdbx_seq_one_letter_code
_entity_poly.pdbx_strand_id
1 'polypeptide(L)'
;MKWKFLLTAVSFCMLSVMAIAQSKKSALTYRFATQAEAQMLVTDIDSYTSQLNQFDIEARLQKQGGRKSQLLTLGMNEARNWSDADKEKIKKAMTAIETEIRKQKYTLPVPGEIILLKSGMAEEGGALAYTRENWIAVGEKALNELSEDDLTRLMAHELFHLMTRTDRNFKSAMYQTIGFTVLDREINFPAEMLEKRISNPDISSYDSYATYTIGGNAQKCTMIIYTEKPYSNGSLFDYLKIGLVPLNEEMIPLQQDGKTIIYSLDDATDFYDQVGKNTSYVIHPEEILADNFALTLINKADVPNPEIISRIKAVLKPVSK
;
A
#
# COMPACT_ATOMS: atom_id res chain seq x y z
N MET A 1 -51.76 -68.95 17.53
CA MET A 1 -52.96 -68.07 17.49
C MET A 1 -52.45 -66.65 17.23
N LYS A 2 -52.24 -66.31 15.95
CA LYS A 2 -53.07 -65.40 15.12
C LYS A 2 -53.04 -63.91 15.55
N TRP A 3 -52.40 -63.10 14.69
CA TRP A 3 -52.85 -61.78 14.14
C TRP A 3 -53.02 -60.59 15.13
N LYS A 4 -52.83 -59.31 14.79
CA LYS A 4 -52.68 -58.53 13.54
C LYS A 4 -52.28 -57.07 13.90
N PHE A 5 -51.51 -56.43 13.03
CA PHE A 5 -51.41 -54.99 12.64
C PHE A 5 -52.15 -53.88 13.42
N LEU A 6 -51.45 -52.76 13.67
CA LEU A 6 -51.80 -51.36 13.27
C LEU A 6 -50.60 -50.43 13.62
N LEU A 7 -49.83 -49.88 12.68
CA LEU A 7 -50.00 -48.63 11.91
C LEU A 7 -49.99 -47.30 12.72
N THR A 8 -49.14 -46.38 12.24
CA THR A 8 -49.09 -44.91 12.35
C THR A 8 -48.55 -44.23 13.61
N ALA A 9 -47.36 -43.63 13.49
CA ALA A 9 -47.19 -42.17 13.58
C ALA A 9 -45.91 -41.73 12.85
N VAL A 10 -46.11 -41.06 11.72
CA VAL A 10 -45.13 -40.26 10.98
C VAL A 10 -45.08 -38.87 11.64
N SER A 11 -43.90 -38.33 11.93
CA SER A 11 -43.47 -36.98 11.49
C SER A 11 -42.23 -36.47 12.23
N PHE A 12 -41.32 -35.89 11.44
CA PHE A 12 -40.43 -34.76 11.74
C PHE A 12 -39.54 -34.85 12.99
N CYS A 13 -38.21 -34.84 12.89
CA CYS A 13 -37.45 -33.72 12.32
C CYS A 13 -36.24 -34.20 11.51
N MET A 14 -36.30 -33.94 10.22
CA MET A 14 -35.13 -33.78 9.37
C MET A 14 -34.33 -32.55 9.81
N LEU A 15 -33.03 -32.61 9.51
CA LEU A 15 -32.12 -31.49 9.28
C LEU A 15 -31.84 -30.66 10.54
N SER A 16 -30.88 -31.13 11.32
CA SER A 16 -29.94 -30.22 11.97
C SER A 16 -29.38 -29.31 10.87
N VAL A 17 -29.92 -28.10 10.81
CA VAL A 17 -29.39 -27.00 10.01
C VAL A 17 -27.95 -26.85 10.46
N MET A 18 -27.01 -27.37 9.66
CA MET A 18 -25.68 -26.77 9.61
C MET A 18 -25.94 -25.33 9.22
N ALA A 19 -25.99 -24.46 10.23
CA ALA A 19 -25.80 -23.04 10.01
C ALA A 19 -24.35 -22.90 9.56
N ILE A 20 -24.11 -23.17 8.27
CA ILE A 20 -23.01 -22.54 7.56
C ILE A 20 -23.30 -21.06 7.75
N ALA A 21 -22.55 -20.43 8.64
CA ALA A 21 -22.56 -18.99 8.80
C ALA A 21 -21.99 -18.36 7.53
N GLN A 22 -22.77 -18.37 6.46
CA GLN A 22 -22.54 -17.58 5.27
C GLN A 22 -23.20 -16.22 5.49
N SER A 23 -22.53 -15.36 6.26
CA SER A 23 -22.43 -13.92 5.99
C SER A 23 -21.62 -13.19 7.08
N LYS A 24 -20.32 -13.03 6.86
CA LYS A 24 -19.65 -11.77 7.24
C LYS A 24 -18.90 -11.26 6.02
N LYS A 25 -19.66 -10.74 5.04
CA LYS A 25 -19.10 -9.97 3.94
C LYS A 25 -18.81 -8.54 4.43
N SER A 26 -17.53 -8.18 4.40
CA SER A 26 -16.95 -6.82 4.48
C SER A 26 -17.37 -5.95 5.67
N ALA A 27 -16.93 -6.30 6.87
CA ALA A 27 -16.59 -5.27 7.86
C ALA A 27 -15.06 -5.16 7.88
N LEU A 28 -14.53 -3.96 7.70
CA LEU A 28 -13.13 -3.67 7.95
C LEU A 28 -12.91 -3.86 9.45
N THR A 29 -12.19 -4.90 9.83
CA THR A 29 -11.89 -5.15 11.25
C THR A 29 -10.64 -4.36 11.60
N TYR A 30 -10.78 -3.34 12.44
CA TYR A 30 -9.66 -2.52 12.89
C TYR A 30 -9.76 -2.19 14.37
N ARG A 31 -8.61 -1.87 14.96
CA ARG A 31 -8.51 -1.37 16.34
C ARG A 31 -7.49 -0.25 16.45
N PHE A 32 -7.67 0.57 17.47
CA PHE A 32 -6.74 1.65 17.80
C PHE A 32 -5.67 1.11 18.75
N ALA A 33 -4.41 1.19 18.35
CA ALA A 33 -3.29 0.82 19.21
C ALA A 33 -3.18 1.77 20.41
N THR A 34 -2.71 1.25 21.54
CA THR A 34 -2.24 2.13 22.62
C THR A 34 -0.91 2.78 22.22
N GLN A 35 -0.50 3.87 22.88
CA GLN A 35 0.82 4.45 22.64
C GLN A 35 1.95 3.43 22.89
N ALA A 36 1.87 2.63 23.97
CA ALA A 36 2.87 1.61 24.28
C ALA A 36 2.96 0.53 23.20
N GLU A 37 1.82 0.11 22.65
CA GLU A 37 1.79 -0.82 21.53
C GLU A 37 2.36 -0.21 20.24
N ALA A 38 1.98 1.04 19.93
CA ALA A 38 2.54 1.76 18.78
C ALA A 38 4.06 1.89 18.87
N GLN A 39 4.59 2.14 20.07
CA GLN A 39 6.04 2.15 20.35
C GLN A 39 6.70 0.80 20.04
N MET A 40 6.07 -0.31 20.44
CA MET A 40 6.58 -1.65 20.13
C MET A 40 6.58 -1.94 18.63
N LEU A 41 5.48 -1.61 17.93
CA LEU A 41 5.34 -1.87 16.49
C LEU A 41 6.31 -1.05 15.64
N VAL A 42 6.44 0.26 15.92
CA VAL A 42 7.32 1.15 15.14
C VAL A 42 8.79 0.77 15.30
N THR A 43 9.17 0.24 16.47
CA THR A 43 10.56 -0.17 16.78
C THR A 43 10.91 -1.59 16.34
N ASP A 44 9.95 -2.34 15.80
CA ASP A 44 10.19 -3.71 15.36
C ASP A 44 11.18 -3.78 14.19
N ILE A 45 11.99 -4.85 14.18
CA ILE A 45 12.95 -5.11 13.10
C ILE A 45 12.26 -5.96 12.04
N ASP A 46 11.50 -5.28 11.18
CA ASP A 46 10.67 -5.87 10.14
C ASP A 46 11.32 -5.78 8.75
N SER A 47 10.55 -6.15 7.72
CA SER A 47 10.99 -6.10 6.32
C SER A 47 11.46 -4.71 5.89
N TYR A 48 10.83 -3.65 6.37
CA TYR A 48 11.16 -2.27 6.06
C TYR A 48 12.40 -1.79 6.83
N THR A 49 12.38 -1.90 8.16
CA THR A 49 13.48 -1.34 8.99
C THR A 49 14.78 -2.11 8.82
N SER A 50 14.73 -3.40 8.47
CA SER A 50 15.92 -4.19 8.13
C SER A 50 16.63 -3.68 6.87
N GLN A 51 15.88 -3.17 5.89
CA GLN A 51 16.40 -2.74 4.58
C GLN A 51 16.86 -1.28 4.51
N LEU A 52 16.58 -0.47 5.54
CA LEU A 52 17.02 0.94 5.58
C LEU A 52 18.54 1.04 5.44
N ASN A 53 18.98 1.77 4.42
CA ASN A 53 20.38 2.09 4.21
C ASN A 53 20.80 3.33 5.04
N GLN A 54 22.08 3.70 4.94
CA GLN A 54 22.61 4.83 5.70
C GLN A 54 21.95 6.16 5.28
N PHE A 55 21.68 6.35 3.99
CA PHE A 55 21.00 7.56 3.51
C PHE A 55 19.59 7.70 4.09
N ASP A 56 18.79 6.64 4.06
CA ASP A 56 17.43 6.60 4.65
C ASP A 56 17.46 7.03 6.12
N ILE A 57 18.42 6.49 6.88
CA ILE A 57 18.60 6.79 8.31
C ILE A 57 18.95 8.26 8.52
N GLU A 58 19.93 8.76 7.78
CA GLU A 58 20.42 10.14 7.94
C GLU A 58 19.38 11.18 7.53
N ALA A 59 18.68 10.94 6.42
CA ALA A 59 17.66 11.85 5.89
C ALA A 59 16.43 11.92 6.81
N ARG A 60 15.96 10.78 7.34
CA ARG A 60 14.83 10.74 8.29
C ARG A 60 15.19 11.33 9.65
N LEU A 61 16.41 11.12 10.13
CA LEU A 61 16.92 11.78 11.34
C LEU A 61 17.29 13.24 11.13
N GLN A 62 17.36 13.68 9.87
CA GLN A 62 17.98 14.92 9.45
C GLN A 62 19.38 15.14 10.05
N LYS A 63 20.17 14.07 10.12
CA LYS A 63 21.46 14.04 10.82
C LYS A 63 22.46 13.11 10.14
N GLN A 64 23.58 13.68 9.67
CA GLN A 64 24.71 12.93 9.15
C GLN A 64 25.31 11.98 10.21
N GLY A 65 25.71 10.78 9.80
CA GLY A 65 26.22 9.74 10.70
C GLY A 65 25.18 9.21 11.69
N GLY A 66 23.90 9.45 11.42
CA GLY A 66 22.79 8.90 12.20
C GLY A 66 22.82 7.38 12.24
N ARG A 67 22.31 6.79 13.33
CA ARG A 67 22.24 5.34 13.52
C ARG A 67 20.80 4.86 13.48
N LYS A 68 20.58 3.63 13.00
CA LYS A 68 19.25 2.99 13.00
C LYS A 68 18.57 3.04 14.37
N SER A 69 19.31 2.81 15.45
CA SER A 69 18.78 2.89 16.83
C SER A 69 18.29 4.30 17.22
N GLN A 70 18.88 5.36 16.66
CA GLN A 70 18.39 6.73 16.86
C GLN A 70 17.10 6.95 16.08
N LEU A 71 16.98 6.42 14.86
CA LEU A 71 15.74 6.50 14.07
C LEU A 71 14.59 5.74 14.75
N LEU A 72 14.85 4.53 15.26
CA LEU A 72 13.85 3.77 16.01
C LEU A 72 13.44 4.51 17.30
N THR A 73 14.40 5.12 18.01
CA THR A 73 14.10 5.98 19.17
C THR A 73 13.24 7.19 18.76
N LEU A 74 13.50 7.81 17.60
CA LEU A 74 12.66 8.89 17.08
C LEU A 74 11.23 8.38 16.85
N GLY A 75 11.03 7.29 16.11
CA GLY A 75 9.70 6.72 15.89
C GLY A 75 8.96 6.35 17.18
N MET A 76 9.68 5.79 18.16
CA MET A 76 9.13 5.51 19.50
C MET A 76 8.65 6.80 20.22
N ASN A 77 9.43 7.87 20.10
CA ASN A 77 9.09 9.17 20.67
C ASN A 77 7.95 9.85 19.92
N GLU A 78 7.72 9.50 18.65
CA GLU A 78 6.65 10.03 17.81
C GLU A 78 5.31 9.32 17.99
N ALA A 79 5.27 8.13 18.60
CA ALA A 79 4.02 7.48 18.97
C ALA A 79 3.15 8.35 19.91
N ARG A 80 1.85 8.45 19.62
CA ARG A 80 0.88 9.28 20.36
C ARG A 80 -0.29 8.44 20.88
N ASN A 81 -0.99 8.98 21.88
CA ASN A 81 -2.28 8.44 22.31
C ASN A 81 -3.41 8.96 21.42
N TRP A 82 -4.36 8.07 21.12
CA TRP A 82 -5.62 8.43 20.48
C TRP A 82 -6.54 9.17 21.46
N SER A 83 -6.99 10.37 21.09
CA SER A 83 -8.14 10.99 21.75
C SER A 83 -9.44 10.39 21.22
N ASP A 84 -10.55 10.52 21.96
CA ASP A 84 -11.84 10.04 21.47
C ASP A 84 -12.30 10.82 20.22
N ALA A 85 -11.99 12.11 20.13
CA ALA A 85 -12.27 12.90 18.93
C ALA A 85 -11.53 12.38 17.70
N ASP A 86 -10.25 11.99 17.84
CA ASP A 86 -9.47 11.42 16.74
C ASP A 86 -10.02 10.05 16.32
N LYS A 87 -10.40 9.20 17.30
CA LYS A 87 -11.03 7.90 17.01
C LYS A 87 -12.34 8.09 16.23
N GLU A 88 -13.16 9.08 16.61
CA GLU A 88 -14.41 9.34 15.89
C GLU A 88 -14.18 9.80 14.44
N LYS A 89 -13.16 10.62 14.17
CA LYS A 89 -12.79 10.99 12.78
C LYS A 89 -12.45 9.77 11.94
N ILE A 90 -11.61 8.88 12.46
CA ILE A 90 -11.23 7.64 11.78
C ILE A 90 -12.42 6.69 11.62
N LYS A 91 -13.26 6.54 12.65
CA LYS A 91 -14.47 5.70 12.56
C LYS A 91 -15.41 6.17 11.45
N LYS A 92 -15.59 7.49 11.31
CA LYS A 92 -16.38 8.06 10.22
C LYS A 92 -15.77 7.74 8.85
N ALA A 93 -14.46 7.97 8.68
CA ALA A 93 -13.76 7.64 7.44
C ALA A 93 -13.89 6.16 7.07
N MET A 94 -13.64 5.26 8.02
CA MET A 94 -13.78 3.81 7.82
C MET A 94 -15.23 3.41 7.50
N THR A 95 -16.23 4.04 8.15
CA THR A 95 -17.66 3.80 7.89
C THR A 95 -18.06 4.26 6.48
N ALA A 96 -17.54 5.41 6.02
CA ALA A 96 -17.77 5.92 4.67
C ALA A 96 -17.19 4.95 3.62
N ILE A 97 -15.97 4.47 3.84
CA ILE A 97 -15.31 3.46 2.99
C ILE A 97 -16.14 2.16 2.95
N GLU A 98 -16.54 1.62 4.11
CA GLU A 98 -17.37 0.42 4.18
C GLU A 98 -18.70 0.59 3.44
N THR A 99 -19.31 1.78 3.54
CA THR A 99 -20.56 2.10 2.88
C THR A 99 -20.40 2.03 1.36
N GLU A 100 -19.36 2.64 0.80
CA GLU A 100 -19.10 2.57 -0.64
C GLU A 100 -18.71 1.16 -1.09
N ILE A 101 -17.91 0.41 -0.32
CA ILE A 101 -17.60 -1.00 -0.62
C ILE A 101 -18.89 -1.82 -0.77
N ARG A 102 -19.83 -1.67 0.19
CA ARG A 102 -21.11 -2.39 0.17
C ARG A 102 -22.00 -1.96 -0.98
N LYS A 103 -22.14 -0.65 -1.20
CA LYS A 103 -22.96 -0.06 -2.26
C LYS A 103 -22.48 -0.48 -3.65
N GLN A 104 -21.17 -0.49 -3.87
CA GLN A 104 -20.55 -0.88 -5.13
C GLN A 104 -20.38 -2.40 -5.28
N LYS A 105 -20.64 -3.16 -4.21
CA LYS A 105 -20.51 -4.63 -4.11
C LYS A 105 -19.09 -5.11 -4.40
N TYR A 106 -18.10 -4.36 -3.95
CA TYR A 106 -16.69 -4.75 -4.09
C TYR A 106 -16.34 -5.91 -3.16
N THR A 107 -15.36 -6.71 -3.58
CA THR A 107 -14.73 -7.77 -2.79
C THR A 107 -13.26 -7.43 -2.64
N LEU A 108 -12.82 -7.26 -1.40
CA LEU A 108 -11.47 -6.82 -1.06
C LEU A 108 -10.76 -7.88 -0.21
N PRO A 109 -9.48 -8.20 -0.47
CA PRO A 109 -8.69 -9.12 0.36
C PRO A 109 -8.13 -8.38 1.59
N VAL A 110 -9.03 -7.85 2.41
CA VAL A 110 -8.66 -7.10 3.62
C VAL A 110 -8.05 -8.06 4.65
N PRO A 111 -6.95 -7.71 5.33
CA PRO A 111 -6.39 -8.55 6.40
C PRO A 111 -7.38 -8.75 7.54
N GLY A 112 -7.16 -9.81 8.33
CA GLY A 112 -8.06 -10.20 9.42
C GLY A 112 -8.20 -9.16 10.53
N GLU A 113 -7.16 -8.37 10.79
CA GLU A 113 -7.17 -7.23 11.70
C GLU A 113 -6.20 -6.15 11.19
N ILE A 114 -6.67 -4.89 11.23
CA ILE A 114 -5.89 -3.69 10.93
C ILE A 114 -5.60 -2.96 12.24
N ILE A 115 -4.33 -2.63 12.48
CA ILE A 115 -3.92 -1.87 13.68
C ILE A 115 -3.69 -0.42 13.28
N LEU A 116 -4.35 0.53 13.96
CA LEU A 116 -4.23 1.95 13.70
C LEU A 116 -3.40 2.64 14.78
N LEU A 117 -2.25 3.18 14.39
CA LEU A 117 -1.34 3.94 15.23
C LEU A 117 -1.56 5.43 15.01
N LYS A 118 -1.32 6.24 16.05
CA LYS A 118 -1.22 7.69 15.91
C LYS A 118 0.24 8.09 16.08
N SER A 119 0.78 8.87 15.14
CA SER A 119 2.18 9.33 15.16
C SER A 119 2.28 10.84 14.93
N GLY A 120 3.34 11.46 15.45
CA GLY A 120 3.76 12.82 15.08
C GLY A 120 4.49 12.89 13.73
N MET A 121 4.88 11.74 13.17
CA MET A 121 5.39 11.54 11.80
C MET A 121 6.80 12.07 11.52
N ALA A 122 7.54 12.57 12.50
CA ALA A 122 8.90 13.06 12.26
C ALA A 122 9.84 11.98 11.70
N GLU A 123 9.63 10.71 12.07
CA GLU A 123 10.41 9.56 11.62
C GLU A 123 10.25 9.24 10.12
N GLU A 124 9.15 9.67 9.49
CA GLU A 124 8.90 9.57 8.05
C GLU A 124 8.74 10.95 7.40
N GLY A 125 9.50 11.94 7.91
CA GLY A 125 9.61 13.26 7.29
C GLY A 125 8.35 14.12 7.33
N GLY A 126 7.39 13.81 8.19
CA GLY A 126 6.12 14.53 8.31
C GLY A 126 5.04 14.08 7.31
N ALA A 127 5.14 12.85 6.80
CA ALA A 127 4.08 12.23 6.00
C ALA A 127 2.72 12.28 6.73
N LEU A 128 1.62 12.22 5.97
CA LEU A 128 0.27 12.27 6.55
C LEU A 128 -0.16 10.92 7.14
N ALA A 129 0.24 9.83 6.50
CA ALA A 129 0.10 8.46 6.95
C ALA A 129 1.20 7.61 6.30
N TYR A 130 1.37 6.38 6.79
CA TYR A 130 2.10 5.32 6.12
C TYR A 130 1.69 3.96 6.68
N THR A 131 1.94 2.91 5.90
CA THR A 131 1.53 1.53 6.17
C THR A 131 2.74 0.59 6.24
N ARG A 132 2.85 -0.17 7.34
CA ARG A 132 3.87 -1.22 7.53
C ARG A 132 3.21 -2.48 8.04
N GLU A 133 3.69 -3.63 7.58
CA GLU A 133 3.15 -4.95 7.99
C GLU A 133 1.61 -4.98 7.90
N ASN A 134 0.91 -5.13 9.03
CA ASN A 134 -0.56 -5.10 9.10
C ASN A 134 -1.13 -3.84 9.78
N TRP A 135 -0.35 -2.75 9.82
CA TRP A 135 -0.70 -1.55 10.57
C TRP A 135 -0.50 -0.26 9.78
N ILE A 136 -1.30 0.75 10.14
CA ILE A 136 -1.29 2.08 9.52
C ILE A 136 -0.96 3.09 10.61
N ALA A 137 0.08 3.90 10.42
CA ALA A 137 0.31 5.09 11.21
C ALA A 137 -0.43 6.27 10.59
N VAL A 138 -1.23 6.97 11.39
CA VAL A 138 -1.94 8.19 10.99
C VAL A 138 -1.33 9.38 11.73
N GLY A 139 -0.97 10.41 10.97
CA GLY A 139 -0.30 11.60 11.47
C GLY A 139 -1.25 12.55 12.20
N GLU A 140 -0.76 13.23 13.24
CA GLU A 140 -1.54 14.29 13.90
C GLU A 140 -1.95 15.39 12.91
N LYS A 141 -1.08 15.71 11.95
CA LYS A 141 -1.36 16.66 10.88
C LYS A 141 -2.56 16.23 10.03
N ALA A 142 -2.63 14.95 9.64
CA ALA A 142 -3.75 14.41 8.89
C ALA A 142 -5.06 14.54 9.66
N LEU A 143 -5.05 14.20 10.95
CA LEU A 143 -6.22 14.29 11.82
C LEU A 143 -6.68 15.73 12.06
N ASN A 144 -5.74 16.68 12.13
CA ASN A 144 -6.03 18.07 12.50
C ASN A 144 -6.39 18.96 11.30
N GLU A 145 -5.80 18.71 10.14
CA GLU A 145 -5.85 19.64 9.01
C GLU A 145 -6.69 19.13 7.83
N LEU A 146 -6.85 17.81 7.66
CA LEU A 146 -7.63 17.29 6.54
C LEU A 146 -9.12 17.44 6.78
N SER A 147 -9.85 17.67 5.69
CA SER A 147 -11.31 17.54 5.67
C SER A 147 -11.72 16.08 5.93
N GLU A 148 -12.99 15.85 6.26
CA GLU A 148 -13.52 14.49 6.44
C GLU A 148 -13.38 13.65 5.15
N ASP A 149 -13.58 14.27 3.98
CA ASP A 149 -13.44 13.62 2.67
C ASP A 149 -11.98 13.29 2.34
N ASP A 150 -11.05 14.21 2.61
CA ASP A 150 -9.62 13.98 2.37
C ASP A 150 -9.05 12.93 3.32
N LEU A 151 -9.48 12.92 4.59
CA LEU A 151 -9.11 11.86 5.53
C LEU A 151 -9.68 10.51 5.09
N THR A 152 -10.91 10.48 4.58
CA THR A 152 -11.51 9.25 4.02
C THR A 152 -10.71 8.75 2.82
N ARG A 153 -10.28 9.64 1.93
CA ARG A 153 -9.42 9.30 0.79
C ARG A 153 -8.05 8.78 1.25
N LEU A 154 -7.43 9.43 2.25
CA LEU A 154 -6.17 8.99 2.83
C LEU A 154 -6.29 7.58 3.42
N MET A 155 -7.32 7.33 4.24
CA MET A 155 -7.51 5.97 4.80
C MET A 155 -7.76 4.92 3.72
N ALA A 156 -8.49 5.26 2.65
CA ALA A 156 -8.68 4.36 1.50
C ALA A 156 -7.37 4.06 0.77
N HIS A 157 -6.46 5.05 0.67
CA HIS A 157 -5.12 4.92 0.13
C HIS A 157 -4.30 3.94 0.99
N GLU A 158 -4.22 4.14 2.32
CA GLU A 158 -3.48 3.25 3.22
C GLU A 158 -4.00 1.81 3.22
N LEU A 159 -5.33 1.62 3.10
CA LEU A 159 -5.91 0.28 2.98
C LEU A 159 -5.40 -0.47 1.74
N PHE A 160 -5.09 0.23 0.64
CA PHE A 160 -4.52 -0.37 -0.56
C PHE A 160 -3.22 -1.11 -0.24
N HIS A 161 -2.31 -0.46 0.48
CA HIS A 161 -1.02 -1.01 0.87
C HIS A 161 -1.16 -2.29 1.70
N LEU A 162 -2.16 -2.37 2.58
CA LEU A 162 -2.44 -3.59 3.33
C LEU A 162 -2.94 -4.74 2.43
N MET A 163 -3.77 -4.44 1.44
CA MET A 163 -4.32 -5.45 0.54
C MET A 163 -3.25 -6.00 -0.42
N THR A 164 -2.38 -5.15 -0.96
CA THR A 164 -1.28 -5.57 -1.84
C THR A 164 -0.23 -6.41 -1.10
N ARG A 165 -0.06 -6.19 0.22
CA ARG A 165 0.75 -7.05 1.11
C ARG A 165 0.12 -8.41 1.36
N THR A 166 -1.20 -8.43 1.56
CA THR A 166 -1.93 -9.63 1.99
C THR A 166 -2.16 -10.62 0.84
N ASP A 167 -2.39 -10.12 -0.37
CA ASP A 167 -2.77 -10.95 -1.52
C ASP A 167 -1.98 -10.57 -2.78
N ARG A 168 -1.04 -11.43 -3.17
CA ARG A 168 -0.20 -11.25 -4.38
C ARG A 168 -1.03 -11.26 -5.66
N ASN A 169 -2.11 -12.03 -5.74
CA ASN A 169 -2.97 -12.06 -6.93
C ASN A 169 -3.70 -10.74 -7.07
N PHE A 170 -4.18 -10.17 -5.96
CA PHE A 170 -4.75 -8.83 -5.95
C PHE A 170 -3.72 -7.78 -6.36
N LYS A 171 -2.50 -7.80 -5.79
CA LYS A 171 -1.39 -6.92 -6.20
C LYS A 171 -1.15 -7.01 -7.70
N SER A 172 -0.99 -8.22 -8.25
CA SER A 172 -0.75 -8.46 -9.67
C SER A 172 -1.89 -7.91 -10.54
N ALA A 173 -3.15 -8.19 -10.19
CA ALA A 173 -4.32 -7.70 -10.92
C ALA A 173 -4.42 -6.17 -10.90
N MET A 174 -4.13 -5.54 -9.76
CA MET A 174 -4.13 -4.08 -9.62
C MET A 174 -3.00 -3.44 -10.43
N TYR A 175 -1.78 -3.97 -10.34
CA TYR A 175 -0.62 -3.48 -11.09
C TYR A 175 -0.82 -3.56 -12.60
N GLN A 176 -1.47 -4.62 -13.08
CA GLN A 176 -1.81 -4.77 -14.49
C GLN A 176 -2.74 -3.65 -15.00
N THR A 177 -3.55 -3.02 -14.14
CA THR A 177 -4.44 -1.92 -14.56
C THR A 177 -3.70 -0.68 -15.03
N ILE A 178 -2.41 -0.55 -14.72
CA ILE A 178 -1.54 0.54 -15.18
C ILE A 178 -0.32 0.02 -15.96
N GLY A 179 -0.40 -1.20 -16.52
CA GLY A 179 0.62 -1.75 -17.41
C GLY A 179 1.82 -2.42 -16.71
N PHE A 180 1.80 -2.53 -15.38
CA PHE A 180 2.86 -3.23 -14.65
C PHE A 180 2.59 -4.74 -14.55
N THR A 181 3.68 -5.51 -14.58
CA THR A 181 3.70 -6.94 -14.28
C THR A 181 4.40 -7.15 -12.95
N VAL A 182 3.77 -7.91 -12.05
CA VAL A 182 4.37 -8.37 -10.79
C VAL A 182 5.05 -9.72 -11.05
N LEU A 183 6.33 -9.82 -10.72
CA LEU A 183 7.16 -11.02 -10.83
C LEU A 183 6.77 -12.06 -9.77
N ASP A 184 7.49 -13.16 -9.64
CA ASP A 184 7.39 -14.13 -8.54
C ASP A 184 8.50 -13.95 -7.47
N ARG A 185 9.45 -13.05 -7.75
CA ARG A 185 10.62 -12.73 -6.93
C ARG A 185 10.91 -11.24 -6.96
N GLU A 186 11.61 -10.75 -5.95
CA GLU A 186 12.14 -9.39 -5.97
C GLU A 186 13.26 -9.23 -7.00
N ILE A 187 13.38 -8.00 -7.49
CA ILE A 187 14.48 -7.56 -8.34
C ILE A 187 15.69 -7.30 -7.43
N ASN A 188 16.76 -8.06 -7.66
CA ASN A 188 18.00 -7.89 -6.91
C ASN A 188 18.78 -6.69 -7.47
N PHE A 189 18.78 -5.59 -6.74
CA PHE A 189 19.59 -4.43 -7.08
C PHE A 189 21.04 -4.63 -6.67
N PRO A 190 22.00 -4.21 -7.50
CA PRO A 190 23.42 -4.21 -7.12
C PRO A 190 23.70 -3.21 -5.98
N ALA A 191 24.80 -3.44 -5.24
CA ALA A 191 25.07 -2.81 -3.95
C ALA A 191 25.15 -1.27 -4.02
N GLU A 192 25.72 -0.73 -5.10
CA GLU A 192 25.82 0.71 -5.37
C GLU A 192 24.45 1.39 -5.51
N MET A 193 23.43 0.65 -5.94
CA MET A 193 22.05 1.12 -5.98
C MET A 193 21.35 0.95 -4.64
N LEU A 194 21.60 -0.14 -3.92
CA LEU A 194 21.05 -0.33 -2.58
C LEU A 194 21.49 0.77 -1.60
N GLU A 195 22.70 1.33 -1.77
CA GLU A 195 23.19 2.46 -0.98
C GLU A 195 22.50 3.81 -1.30
N LYS A 196 21.86 3.92 -2.47
CA LYS A 196 21.25 5.16 -2.98
C LYS A 196 19.73 5.09 -3.07
N ARG A 197 19.14 3.90 -3.02
CA ARG A 197 17.69 3.70 -3.00
C ARG A 197 17.12 4.40 -1.78
N ILE A 198 15.98 5.05 -1.95
CA ILE A 198 15.22 5.62 -0.85
C ILE A 198 14.06 4.67 -0.58
N SER A 199 13.98 4.18 0.65
CA SER A 199 12.93 3.26 1.07
C SER A 199 11.63 4.02 1.29
N ASN A 200 10.50 3.41 0.96
CA ASN A 200 9.17 3.89 1.30
C ASN A 200 8.47 2.77 2.11
N PRO A 201 8.00 3.05 3.34
CA PRO A 201 7.29 2.06 4.16
C PRO A 201 6.09 1.42 3.46
N ASP A 202 5.43 2.15 2.55
CA ASP A 202 4.26 1.72 1.81
C ASP A 202 4.54 0.70 0.69
N ILE A 203 5.80 0.51 0.32
CA ILE A 203 6.23 -0.49 -0.66
C ILE A 203 6.64 -1.77 0.07
N SER A 204 5.84 -2.82 -0.06
CA SER A 204 6.11 -4.12 0.58
C SER A 204 7.15 -4.98 -0.13
N SER A 205 7.39 -4.73 -1.42
CA SER A 205 8.31 -5.52 -2.24
C SER A 205 8.64 -4.82 -3.56
N TYR A 206 9.88 -4.99 -4.00
CA TYR A 206 10.40 -4.47 -5.28
C TYR A 206 10.41 -5.55 -6.34
N ASP A 207 9.23 -5.94 -6.81
CA ASP A 207 9.00 -7.14 -7.63
C ASP A 207 8.17 -6.84 -8.88
N SER A 208 8.23 -5.63 -9.42
CA SER A 208 7.39 -5.24 -10.55
C SER A 208 8.15 -4.50 -11.64
N TYR A 209 7.70 -4.65 -12.88
CA TYR A 209 8.22 -3.91 -14.02
C TYR A 209 7.09 -3.53 -14.99
N ALA A 210 7.31 -2.51 -15.81
CA ALA A 210 6.51 -2.20 -16.98
C ALA A 210 7.41 -2.08 -18.20
N THR A 211 6.84 -2.10 -19.40
CA THR A 211 7.61 -1.92 -20.65
C THR A 211 7.33 -0.53 -21.20
N TYR A 212 8.39 0.24 -21.43
CA TYR A 212 8.33 1.61 -21.92
C TYR A 212 9.14 1.79 -23.20
N THR A 213 8.80 2.81 -23.97
CA THR A 213 9.54 3.21 -25.17
C THR A 213 10.59 4.25 -24.81
N ILE A 214 11.85 3.82 -24.75
CA ILE A 214 13.02 4.63 -24.40
C ILE A 214 13.98 4.67 -25.60
N GLY A 215 14.27 5.87 -26.10
CA GLY A 215 15.13 6.02 -27.28
C GLY A 215 14.62 5.27 -28.53
N GLY A 216 13.29 5.10 -28.65
CA GLY A 216 12.64 4.37 -29.74
C GLY A 216 12.61 2.84 -29.58
N ASN A 217 13.16 2.29 -28.51
CA ASN A 217 13.16 0.85 -28.24
C ASN A 217 12.26 0.51 -27.05
N ALA A 218 11.57 -0.63 -27.14
CA ALA A 218 10.82 -1.17 -26.01
C ALA A 218 11.78 -1.74 -24.96
N GLN A 219 11.68 -1.24 -23.74
CA GLN A 219 12.55 -1.58 -22.63
C GLN A 219 11.72 -1.93 -21.40
N LYS A 220 11.97 -3.11 -20.81
CA LYS A 220 11.41 -3.45 -19.49
C LYS A 220 12.14 -2.64 -18.43
N CYS A 221 11.39 -1.95 -17.57
CA CYS A 221 11.93 -1.14 -16.49
C CYS A 221 11.18 -1.37 -15.19
N THR A 222 11.91 -1.39 -14.08
CA THR A 222 11.35 -1.19 -12.74
C THR A 222 11.45 0.27 -12.34
N MET A 223 10.48 0.76 -11.57
CA MET A 223 10.56 2.07 -10.95
C MET A 223 11.37 1.99 -9.66
N ILE A 224 12.14 3.04 -9.37
CA ILE A 224 12.85 3.21 -8.09
C ILE A 224 12.72 4.65 -7.60
N ILE A 225 12.79 4.81 -6.28
CA ILE A 225 13.05 6.09 -5.62
C ILE A 225 14.51 6.06 -5.19
N TYR A 226 15.29 7.09 -5.50
CA TYR A 226 16.72 7.12 -5.21
C TYR A 226 17.22 8.55 -4.94
N THR A 227 18.47 8.66 -4.50
CA THR A 227 19.21 9.92 -4.41
C THR A 227 20.43 9.91 -5.34
N GLU A 228 20.77 11.07 -5.89
CA GLU A 228 22.00 11.28 -6.66
C GLU A 228 23.20 11.71 -5.80
N LYS A 229 22.93 12.19 -4.58
CA LYS A 229 23.94 12.77 -3.69
C LYS A 229 23.84 12.20 -2.26
N PRO A 230 24.95 12.07 -1.53
CA PRO A 230 24.92 11.74 -0.11
C PRO A 230 24.10 12.74 0.70
N TYR A 231 23.58 12.31 1.85
CA TYR A 231 22.87 13.21 2.74
C TYR A 231 23.81 14.29 3.30
N SER A 232 23.30 15.52 3.42
CA SER A 232 24.04 16.66 3.96
C SER A 232 23.23 17.41 5.01
N ASN A 233 22.09 17.95 4.61
CA ASN A 233 21.12 18.63 5.45
C ASN A 233 19.75 18.63 4.74
N GLY A 234 18.72 19.15 5.39
CA GLY A 234 17.39 19.29 4.81
C GLY A 234 16.52 18.07 5.02
N SER A 235 15.36 18.08 4.38
CA SER A 235 14.36 17.03 4.49
C SER A 235 14.63 15.87 3.52
N LEU A 236 14.03 14.70 3.77
CA LEU A 236 14.04 13.57 2.85
C LEU A 236 13.58 13.97 1.43
N PHE A 237 12.55 14.82 1.35
CA PHE A 237 11.95 15.27 0.10
C PHE A 237 12.92 16.04 -0.81
N ASP A 238 13.94 16.70 -0.25
CA ASP A 238 14.93 17.47 -1.00
C ASP A 238 15.88 16.60 -1.85
N TYR A 239 15.81 15.28 -1.68
CA TYR A 239 16.70 14.30 -2.32
C TYR A 239 15.96 13.31 -3.22
N LEU A 240 14.62 13.28 -3.20
CA LEU A 240 13.85 12.30 -3.95
C LEU A 240 14.08 12.48 -5.45
N LYS A 241 14.59 11.42 -6.07
CA LYS A 241 14.57 11.19 -7.51
C LYS A 241 13.75 9.95 -7.82
N ILE A 242 13.06 9.98 -8.94
CA ILE A 242 12.26 8.86 -9.43
C ILE A 242 12.88 8.45 -10.75
N GLY A 243 13.14 7.16 -10.91
CA GLY A 243 13.83 6.65 -12.09
C GLY A 243 13.29 5.32 -12.57
N LEU A 244 13.56 5.04 -13.84
CA LEU A 244 13.30 3.78 -14.52
C LEU A 244 14.62 3.05 -14.71
N VAL A 245 14.78 1.92 -14.02
CA VAL A 245 15.93 1.04 -14.17
C VAL A 245 15.61 -0.02 -15.22
N PRO A 246 16.27 -0.02 -16.38
CA PRO A 246 16.06 -1.04 -17.40
C PRO A 246 16.56 -2.41 -16.91
N LEU A 247 15.83 -3.46 -17.28
CA LEU A 247 16.10 -4.84 -16.92
C LEU A 247 16.46 -5.66 -18.17
N ASN A 248 17.35 -6.64 -18.02
CA ASN A 248 17.63 -7.63 -19.05
C ASN A 248 16.55 -8.73 -19.12
N GLU A 249 16.75 -9.75 -19.95
CA GLU A 249 15.80 -10.87 -20.11
C GLU A 249 15.59 -11.67 -18.81
N GLU A 250 16.61 -11.74 -17.94
CA GLU A 250 16.56 -12.40 -16.63
C GLU A 250 15.99 -11.53 -15.50
N MET A 251 15.51 -10.32 -15.81
CA MET A 251 15.02 -9.30 -14.86
C MET A 251 16.11 -8.72 -13.94
N ILE A 252 17.36 -8.67 -14.42
CA ILE A 252 18.50 -8.07 -13.72
C ILE A 252 18.70 -6.63 -14.21
N PRO A 253 18.91 -5.65 -13.30
CA PRO A 253 19.26 -4.27 -13.67
C PRO A 253 20.44 -4.18 -14.64
N LEU A 254 20.28 -3.43 -15.73
CA LEU A 254 21.39 -3.15 -16.64
C LEU A 254 22.36 -2.14 -16.03
N GLN A 255 23.65 -2.39 -16.21
CA GLN A 255 24.72 -1.52 -15.78
C GLN A 255 25.59 -1.10 -16.98
N GLN A 256 26.12 0.12 -16.91
CA GLN A 256 27.16 0.63 -17.79
C GLN A 256 28.33 1.10 -16.93
N ASP A 257 29.55 0.65 -17.24
CA ASP A 257 30.77 1.01 -16.52
C ASP A 257 30.67 0.77 -14.99
N GLY A 258 30.00 -0.33 -14.61
CA GLY A 258 29.79 -0.71 -13.20
C GLY A 258 28.77 0.13 -12.44
N LYS A 259 27.98 0.96 -13.13
CA LYS A 259 26.88 1.75 -12.56
C LYS A 259 25.55 1.35 -13.19
N THR A 260 24.53 1.15 -12.37
CA THR A 260 23.16 0.95 -12.85
C THR A 260 22.70 2.11 -13.73
N ILE A 261 22.13 1.76 -14.89
CA ILE A 261 21.50 2.72 -15.80
C ILE A 261 20.18 3.16 -15.18
N ILE A 262 19.88 4.45 -15.21
CA ILE A 262 18.63 5.02 -14.71
C ILE A 262 18.15 6.04 -15.73
N TYR A 263 16.93 5.88 -16.21
CA TYR A 263 16.24 6.86 -17.03
C TYR A 263 15.30 7.69 -16.16
N SER A 264 15.10 8.95 -16.52
CA SER A 264 14.01 9.75 -15.97
C SER A 264 12.66 9.24 -16.50
N LEU A 265 11.55 9.66 -15.88
CA LEU A 265 10.22 9.34 -16.40
C LEU A 265 9.98 9.95 -17.80
N ASP A 266 10.60 11.10 -18.10
CA ASP A 266 10.44 11.82 -19.37
C ASP A 266 11.18 11.13 -20.54
N ASP A 267 12.19 10.30 -20.26
CA ASP A 267 12.86 9.50 -21.28
C ASP A 267 11.96 8.37 -21.81
N ALA A 268 10.94 7.98 -21.04
CA ALA A 268 9.92 7.01 -21.42
C ALA A 268 8.72 7.73 -22.04
N THR A 269 8.72 7.82 -23.37
CA THR A 269 7.75 8.61 -24.15
C THR A 269 6.28 8.20 -23.96
N ASP A 270 6.03 6.97 -23.53
CA ASP A 270 4.71 6.36 -23.31
C ASP A 270 4.39 6.15 -21.83
N PHE A 271 5.20 6.69 -20.90
CA PHE A 271 5.03 6.49 -19.47
C PHE A 271 3.63 6.91 -18.98
N TYR A 272 3.24 8.15 -19.27
CA TYR A 272 1.94 8.69 -18.86
C TYR A 272 0.75 8.13 -19.65
N ASP A 273 0.99 7.49 -20.80
CA ASP A 273 -0.05 6.77 -21.53
C ASP A 273 -0.43 5.48 -20.80
N GLN A 274 0.52 4.84 -20.11
CA GLN A 274 0.28 3.64 -19.30
C GLN A 274 -0.28 3.96 -17.91
N VAL A 275 0.39 4.84 -17.15
CA VAL A 275 0.05 5.08 -15.74
C VAL A 275 -1.02 6.15 -15.54
N GLY A 276 -1.31 6.93 -16.59
CA GLY A 276 -2.26 8.02 -16.55
C GLY A 276 -1.83 9.21 -15.69
N LYS A 277 -2.76 10.15 -15.49
CA LYS A 277 -2.56 11.45 -14.83
C LYS A 277 -3.59 11.73 -13.74
N ASN A 278 -4.20 10.68 -13.18
CA ASN A 278 -5.17 10.81 -12.08
C ASN A 278 -4.56 11.33 -10.77
N THR A 279 -3.25 11.17 -10.59
CA THR A 279 -2.48 11.68 -9.45
C THR A 279 -1.17 12.29 -9.92
N SER A 280 -0.67 13.27 -9.15
CA SER A 280 0.68 13.79 -9.28
C SER A 280 1.70 13.05 -8.41
N TYR A 281 1.26 12.11 -7.55
CA TYR A 281 2.11 11.35 -6.65
C TYR A 281 2.73 10.12 -7.33
N VAL A 282 3.52 10.38 -8.36
CA VAL A 282 4.04 9.38 -9.31
C VAL A 282 5.42 8.87 -8.87
N ILE A 283 5.56 8.48 -7.60
CA ILE A 283 6.86 8.07 -7.04
C ILE A 283 7.14 6.57 -7.18
N HIS A 284 6.10 5.74 -7.26
CA HIS A 284 6.16 4.28 -7.41
C HIS A 284 4.81 3.75 -7.92
N PRO A 285 4.71 2.62 -8.65
CA PRO A 285 3.42 2.04 -9.07
C PRO A 285 2.47 1.76 -7.90
N GLU A 286 2.99 1.36 -6.74
CA GLU A 286 2.21 1.15 -5.52
C GLU A 286 1.43 2.41 -5.14
N GLU A 287 2.08 3.58 -5.18
CA GLU A 287 1.51 4.88 -4.82
C GLU A 287 0.51 5.39 -5.86
N ILE A 288 0.86 5.24 -7.14
CA ILE A 288 -0.04 5.57 -8.25
C ILE A 288 -1.34 4.78 -8.11
N LEU A 289 -1.25 3.50 -7.77
CA LEU A 289 -2.41 2.63 -7.61
C LEU A 289 -3.16 2.90 -6.32
N ALA A 290 -2.48 3.20 -5.22
CA ALA A 290 -3.12 3.56 -3.96
C ALA A 290 -4.04 4.78 -4.12
N ASP A 291 -3.58 5.81 -4.83
CA ASP A 291 -4.42 6.97 -5.16
C ASP A 291 -5.56 6.63 -6.11
N ASN A 292 -5.30 5.90 -7.20
CA ASN A 292 -6.36 5.48 -8.13
C ASN A 292 -7.40 4.57 -7.46
N PHE A 293 -6.97 3.71 -6.54
CA PHE A 293 -7.83 2.86 -5.73
C PHE A 293 -8.68 3.70 -4.77
N ALA A 294 -8.08 4.66 -4.06
CA ALA A 294 -8.81 5.56 -3.17
C ALA A 294 -9.88 6.36 -3.94
N LEU A 295 -9.52 6.92 -5.10
CA LEU A 295 -10.45 7.61 -6.02
C LEU A 295 -11.60 6.68 -6.47
N THR A 296 -11.29 5.41 -6.72
CA THR A 296 -12.29 4.39 -7.10
C THR A 296 -13.25 4.09 -5.96
N LEU A 297 -12.74 3.93 -4.73
CA LEU A 297 -13.55 3.61 -3.55
C LEU A 297 -14.48 4.74 -3.18
N ILE A 298 -14.00 5.99 -3.16
CA ILE A 298 -14.85 7.16 -2.86
C ILE A 298 -15.72 7.56 -4.06
N ASN A 299 -15.67 6.79 -5.15
CA ASN A 299 -16.41 7.03 -6.39
C ASN A 299 -16.24 8.46 -6.91
N LYS A 300 -15.01 8.97 -6.91
CA LYS A 300 -14.68 10.32 -7.41
C LYS A 300 -15.05 10.43 -8.88
N ALA A 301 -15.79 11.48 -9.23
CA ALA A 301 -16.10 11.84 -10.60
C ALA A 301 -15.01 12.74 -11.23
N ASP A 302 -15.03 12.82 -12.55
CA ASP A 302 -14.23 13.74 -13.37
C ASP A 302 -12.73 13.64 -13.16
N VAL A 303 -12.22 12.40 -13.07
CA VAL A 303 -10.78 12.14 -13.06
C VAL A 303 -10.23 12.17 -14.49
N PRO A 304 -8.97 12.60 -14.71
CA PRO A 304 -8.36 12.69 -16.05
C PRO A 304 -8.38 11.41 -16.88
N ASN A 305 -8.22 10.25 -16.24
CA ASN A 305 -8.10 8.93 -16.82
C ASN A 305 -9.16 7.98 -16.21
N PRO A 306 -10.45 8.15 -16.55
CA PRO A 306 -11.55 7.34 -15.99
C PRO A 306 -11.49 5.87 -16.41
N GLU A 307 -10.75 5.54 -17.47
CA GLU A 307 -10.49 4.18 -17.91
C GLU A 307 -9.67 3.38 -16.89
N ILE A 308 -8.73 4.02 -16.16
CA ILE A 308 -7.98 3.36 -15.07
C ILE A 308 -8.94 2.98 -13.94
N ILE A 309 -9.80 3.91 -13.52
CA ILE A 309 -10.85 3.66 -12.53
C ILE A 309 -11.75 2.50 -12.98
N SER A 310 -12.10 2.46 -14.27
CA SER A 310 -12.92 1.38 -14.83
C SER A 310 -12.24 0.02 -14.77
N ARG A 311 -10.93 -0.06 -15.05
CA ARG A 311 -10.14 -1.29 -14.91
C ARG A 311 -10.03 -1.72 -13.45
N ILE A 312 -9.78 -0.80 -12.51
CA ILE A 312 -9.76 -1.10 -11.07
C ILE A 312 -11.13 -1.63 -10.62
N LYS A 313 -12.24 -0.96 -11.00
CA LYS A 313 -13.60 -1.44 -10.70
C LYS A 313 -13.86 -2.87 -11.20
N ALA A 314 -13.24 -3.28 -12.31
CA ALA A 314 -13.35 -4.64 -12.81
C ALA A 314 -12.61 -5.65 -11.91
N VAL A 315 -11.43 -5.28 -11.39
CA VAL A 315 -10.67 -6.09 -10.42
C VAL A 315 -11.44 -6.25 -9.10
N LEU A 316 -12.08 -5.18 -8.62
CA LEU A 316 -12.77 -5.18 -7.31
C LEU A 316 -14.14 -5.89 -7.33
N LYS A 317 -14.73 -6.10 -8.51
CA LYS A 317 -16.01 -6.78 -8.63
C LYS A 317 -15.83 -8.30 -8.56
N PRO A 318 -16.75 -9.03 -7.92
CA PRO A 318 -16.69 -10.47 -7.92
C PRO A 318 -16.76 -10.99 -9.36
N VAL A 319 -15.89 -11.94 -9.70
CA VAL A 319 -15.97 -12.66 -10.98
C VAL A 319 -17.35 -13.33 -11.01
N SER A 320 -18.14 -12.97 -12.02
CA SER A 320 -19.43 -13.64 -12.26
C SER A 320 -19.11 -15.09 -12.59
N LYS A 321 -19.43 -16.01 -11.68
CA LYS A 321 -19.39 -17.45 -11.96
C LYS A 321 -20.53 -17.83 -12.89
#